data_AF-A0A4Q1V7I7-F1
#
_entry.id   AF-A0A4Q1V7I7-F1
#
_cell.length_a   1.000
_cell.length_b   1.000
_cell.length_c   1.000
_cell.angle_alpha   90.00
_cell.angle_beta   90.00
_cell.angle_gamma   90.00
#
_symmetry.space_group_name_H-M   'P 1'
#
loop_
_entity.id
_entity.type
_entity.pdbx_description
1 polymer ?
#
loop_
_entity_poly.entity_id
_entity_poly.type
_entity_poly.pdbx_seq_one_letter_code
_entity_poly.pdbx_strand_id
1 'polypeptide(L)'
;MSDSKDLLPSQQDPTDLPANQVQFALVISRMLDTVKEDPEARRQMVYDLARYKLQEQFTYADAKNIDQMKRALEVAIEEVEKFSRETAPLERLPSQQLTSSKETGGLLVSGDANVSPWGIGRPRSKPPAISGSLLPVIKRTAAILLAVGAVILIVSQRDNIAALRRLVSSQAPEIALVAPKPETTIAVAKPEMVTAVAPPAKPARVLPTDYGIYALIDDQSLAELNATGIAAPDIRIAISAAFKKPDRPHLPNGRVKFIVFRREAANAGPMRAEVRVVAKVAREYSNDAAGKTPGGGDDVGVIRNFAYPFRVAPIPATPEMYDIHASDPELDLPPGHYVLSLGTQSYYFQVDGQITDPRQCLERVVATTGTFYAPCKNARTY
;
A
#
# COMPACT_ATOMS: atom_id res chain seq x y z
N MET A 1 -35.05 27.08 -38.70
CA MET A 1 -35.42 25.74 -38.21
C MET A 1 -34.72 24.73 -39.10
N SER A 2 -33.61 24.16 -38.63
CA SER A 2 -33.02 22.96 -39.23
C SER A 2 -32.50 22.12 -38.07
N ASP A 3 -33.12 20.95 -37.95
CA ASP A 3 -32.93 19.95 -36.90
C ASP A 3 -31.50 19.40 -36.90
N SER A 4 -30.82 19.52 -35.75
CA SER A 4 -29.64 18.72 -35.43
C SER A 4 -30.12 17.58 -34.53
N LYS A 5 -30.45 16.44 -35.15
CA LYS A 5 -30.82 15.22 -34.44
C LYS A 5 -29.60 14.48 -33.93
N ASP A 6 -29.75 14.01 -32.71
CA ASP A 6 -28.80 13.33 -31.86
C ASP A 6 -28.11 12.11 -32.50
N LEU A 7 -26.80 12.01 -32.30
CA LEU A 7 -26.02 10.80 -32.52
C LEU A 7 -26.23 9.84 -31.35
N LEU A 8 -27.12 8.86 -31.53
CA LEU A 8 -27.21 7.68 -30.67
C LEU A 8 -26.04 6.73 -30.97
N PRO A 9 -25.46 6.05 -29.95
CA PRO A 9 -24.43 5.05 -30.16
C PRO A 9 -25.03 3.81 -30.83
N SER A 10 -24.50 3.45 -32.01
CA SER A 10 -24.88 2.24 -32.74
C SER A 10 -24.76 1.00 -31.86
N GLN A 11 -25.82 0.21 -31.83
CA GLN A 11 -25.80 -1.14 -31.27
C GLN A 11 -24.74 -1.98 -32.00
N GLN A 12 -23.77 -2.50 -31.26
CA GLN A 12 -22.77 -3.43 -31.77
C GLN A 12 -23.41 -4.82 -31.95
N ASP A 13 -23.29 -5.39 -33.14
CA ASP A 13 -23.80 -6.71 -33.50
C ASP A 13 -22.98 -7.80 -32.76
N PRO A 14 -23.60 -8.80 -32.10
CA PRO A 14 -22.87 -9.84 -31.34
C PRO A 14 -21.85 -10.66 -32.15
N THR A 15 -21.87 -10.60 -33.48
CA THR A 15 -20.87 -11.18 -34.39
C THR A 15 -19.59 -10.36 -34.54
N ASP A 16 -19.56 -9.09 -34.11
CA ASP A 16 -18.37 -8.23 -34.18
C ASP A 16 -17.39 -8.44 -33.02
N LEU A 17 -17.84 -9.08 -31.93
CA LEU A 17 -17.04 -9.35 -30.75
C LEU A 17 -15.77 -10.19 -31.03
N PRO A 18 -15.83 -11.33 -31.75
CA PRO A 18 -14.63 -12.11 -32.06
C PRO A 18 -13.70 -11.38 -33.03
N ALA A 19 -14.24 -10.66 -34.02
CA ALA A 19 -13.44 -9.87 -34.96
C ALA A 19 -12.68 -8.74 -34.23
N ASN A 20 -13.35 -8.05 -33.31
CA ASN A 20 -12.73 -7.01 -32.49
C ASN A 20 -11.67 -7.59 -31.54
N GLN A 21 -11.91 -8.75 -30.93
CA GLN A 21 -10.91 -9.43 -30.09
C GLN A 21 -9.62 -9.76 -30.85
N VAL A 22 -9.74 -10.32 -32.06
CA VAL A 22 -8.59 -10.61 -32.92
C VAL A 22 -7.86 -9.32 -33.30
N GLN A 23 -8.60 -8.27 -33.66
CA GLN A 23 -8.00 -6.98 -33.99
C GLN A 23 -7.25 -6.37 -32.80
N PHE A 24 -7.84 -6.40 -31.60
CA PHE A 24 -7.16 -5.93 -30.39
C PHE A 24 -5.91 -6.76 -30.08
N ALA A 25 -5.97 -8.08 -30.21
CA ALA A 25 -4.82 -8.95 -29.98
C ALA A 25 -3.67 -8.62 -30.96
N LEU A 26 -3.96 -8.38 -32.23
CA LEU A 26 -2.97 -7.98 -33.24
C LEU A 26 -2.35 -6.62 -32.93
N VAL A 27 -3.17 -5.63 -32.52
CA VAL A 27 -2.68 -4.31 -32.13
C VAL A 27 -1.79 -4.39 -30.89
N ILE A 28 -2.23 -5.13 -29.86
CA ILE A 28 -1.45 -5.31 -28.63
C ILE A 28 -0.15 -6.05 -28.92
N SER A 29 -0.16 -7.12 -29.71
CA SER A 29 1.05 -7.84 -30.12
C SER A 29 2.05 -6.91 -30.79
N ARG A 30 1.58 -6.10 -31.75
CA ARG A 30 2.43 -5.14 -32.45
C ARG A 30 3.02 -4.07 -31.51
N MET A 31 2.21 -3.59 -30.56
CA MET A 31 2.69 -2.64 -29.55
C MET A 31 3.76 -3.29 -28.64
N LEU A 32 3.57 -4.54 -28.23
CA LEU A 32 4.53 -5.28 -27.42
C LEU A 32 5.85 -5.50 -28.17
N ASP A 33 5.78 -5.86 -29.46
CA ASP A 33 6.98 -6.00 -30.30
C ASP A 33 7.71 -4.66 -30.46
N THR A 34 6.97 -3.57 -30.66
CA THR A 34 7.54 -2.21 -30.77
C THR A 34 8.27 -1.80 -29.49
N VAL A 35 7.67 -2.06 -28.33
CA VAL A 35 8.23 -1.72 -27.01
C VAL A 35 9.44 -2.59 -26.66
N LYS A 36 9.50 -3.81 -27.20
CA LYS A 36 10.63 -4.72 -27.03
C LYS A 36 11.85 -4.28 -27.83
N GLU A 37 11.63 -3.87 -29.08
CA GLU A 37 12.69 -3.51 -30.04
C GLU A 37 13.19 -2.07 -29.84
N ASP A 38 12.31 -1.12 -29.50
CA ASP A 38 12.64 0.30 -29.36
C ASP A 38 12.65 0.76 -27.87
N PRO A 39 13.82 1.10 -27.31
CA PRO A 39 13.91 1.58 -25.94
C PRO A 39 13.24 2.95 -25.74
N GLU A 40 13.06 3.77 -26.77
CA GLU A 40 12.35 5.06 -26.69
C GLU A 40 10.84 4.83 -26.59
N ALA A 41 10.27 4.00 -27.48
CA ALA A 41 8.88 3.58 -27.40
C ALA A 41 8.53 2.97 -26.03
N ARG A 42 9.44 2.19 -25.44
CA ARG A 42 9.27 1.64 -24.10
C ARG A 42 9.17 2.71 -23.01
N ARG A 43 10.07 3.71 -23.02
CA ARG A 43 10.03 4.80 -22.05
C ARG A 43 8.75 5.62 -22.19
N GLN A 44 8.37 5.94 -23.43
CA GLN A 44 7.13 6.65 -23.72
C GLN A 44 5.89 5.92 -23.20
N MET A 45 5.80 4.60 -23.42
CA MET A 45 4.68 3.80 -22.92
C MET A 45 4.62 3.77 -21.37
N VAL A 46 5.77 3.73 -20.70
CA VAL A 46 5.84 3.82 -19.22
C VAL A 46 5.34 5.18 -18.74
N TYR A 47 5.70 6.28 -19.42
CA TYR A 47 5.21 7.61 -19.08
C TYR A 47 3.71 7.76 -19.30
N ASP A 48 3.18 7.22 -20.39
CA ASP A 48 1.74 7.25 -20.67
C ASP A 48 0.95 6.42 -19.65
N LEU A 49 1.48 5.27 -19.24
CA LEU A 49 0.91 4.48 -18.16
C LEU A 49 0.93 5.23 -16.82
N ALA A 50 2.01 5.94 -16.50
CA ALA A 50 2.12 6.74 -15.28
C ALA A 50 1.06 7.86 -15.25
N ARG A 51 0.85 8.56 -16.37
CA ARG A 51 -0.21 9.57 -16.52
C ARG A 51 -1.59 8.97 -16.31
N TYR A 52 -1.87 7.84 -16.95
CA TYR A 52 -3.14 7.14 -16.81
C TYR A 52 -3.40 6.69 -15.37
N LYS A 53 -2.39 6.11 -14.70
CA LYS A 53 -2.50 5.67 -13.29
C LYS A 53 -2.70 6.84 -12.33
N LEU A 54 -2.07 7.98 -12.61
CA LEU A 54 -2.30 9.21 -11.86
C LEU A 54 -3.73 9.74 -12.06
N GLN A 55 -4.37 9.52 -13.20
CA GLN A 55 -5.77 9.90 -13.37
C GLN A 55 -6.72 8.95 -12.63
N GLU A 56 -6.44 7.64 -12.65
CA GLU A 56 -7.24 6.62 -11.97
C GLU A 56 -7.27 6.81 -10.44
N GLN A 57 -6.12 7.10 -9.83
CA GLN A 57 -5.99 7.22 -8.37
C GLN A 57 -6.65 8.48 -7.78
N PHE A 58 -6.89 9.51 -8.58
CA PHE A 58 -7.31 10.84 -8.10
C PHE A 58 -8.80 11.14 -8.32
N THR A 59 -9.58 10.14 -8.72
CA THR A 59 -11.05 10.25 -8.88
C THR A 59 -11.79 10.65 -7.58
N TYR A 60 -11.12 10.62 -6.41
CA TYR A 60 -11.66 11.04 -5.11
C TYR A 60 -10.84 12.14 -4.40
N ALA A 61 -9.78 12.64 -5.02
CA ALA A 61 -8.93 13.67 -4.41
C ALA A 61 -9.32 15.07 -4.89
N ASP A 62 -9.23 16.04 -3.98
CA ASP A 62 -9.56 17.45 -4.20
C ASP A 62 -8.96 17.99 -5.52
N ALA A 63 -9.77 18.62 -6.37
CA ALA A 63 -9.39 18.99 -7.76
C ALA A 63 -8.11 19.84 -7.84
N LYS A 64 -7.85 20.65 -6.81
CA LYS A 64 -6.65 21.49 -6.70
C LYS A 64 -5.35 20.69 -6.52
N ASN A 65 -5.42 19.51 -5.88
CA ASN A 65 -4.27 18.63 -5.69
C ASN A 65 -3.92 17.84 -6.96
N ILE A 66 -4.90 17.61 -7.83
CA ILE A 66 -4.73 16.86 -9.08
C ILE A 66 -3.78 17.61 -10.03
N ASP A 67 -4.00 18.90 -10.24
CA ASP A 67 -3.18 19.69 -11.15
C ASP A 67 -1.74 19.86 -10.64
N GLN A 68 -1.57 19.99 -9.33
CA GLN A 68 -0.24 20.02 -8.73
C GLN A 68 0.50 18.70 -8.93
N MET A 69 -0.18 17.57 -8.74
CA MET A 69 0.43 16.25 -8.89
C MET A 69 0.74 15.93 -10.36
N LYS A 70 -0.15 16.32 -11.29
CA LYS A 70 0.11 16.21 -12.74
C LYS A 70 1.35 17.00 -13.15
N ARG A 71 1.47 18.25 -12.70
CA ARG A 71 2.67 19.08 -12.95
C ARG A 71 3.93 18.44 -12.38
N ALA A 72 3.87 17.92 -11.17
CA ALA A 72 5.01 17.23 -10.56
C ALA A 72 5.44 15.99 -11.35
N LEU A 73 4.49 15.22 -11.88
CA LEU A 73 4.77 14.06 -12.73
C LEU A 73 5.46 14.47 -14.04
N GLU A 74 5.01 15.52 -14.72
CA GLU A 74 5.63 15.97 -15.98
C GLU A 74 7.07 16.45 -15.76
N VAL A 75 7.34 17.19 -14.67
CA VAL A 75 8.70 17.61 -14.31
C VAL A 75 9.60 16.40 -14.04
N ALA A 76 9.09 15.41 -13.31
CA ALA A 76 9.85 14.19 -13.04
C ALA A 76 10.16 13.39 -14.33
N ILE A 77 9.21 13.33 -15.27
CA ILE A 77 9.43 12.70 -16.58
C ILE A 77 10.53 13.42 -17.36
N GLU A 78 10.50 14.75 -17.38
CA GLU A 78 11.51 15.57 -18.05
C GLU A 78 12.91 15.36 -17.45
N GLU A 79 13.02 15.34 -16.12
CA GLU A 79 14.29 15.08 -15.43
C GLU A 79 14.85 13.69 -15.73
N VAL A 80 13.99 12.66 -15.75
CA VAL A 80 14.39 11.29 -16.11
C VAL A 80 14.85 11.20 -17.56
N GLU A 81 14.17 11.87 -18.49
CA GLU A 81 14.57 11.92 -19.90
C GLU A 81 15.91 12.64 -20.09
N LYS A 82 16.14 13.74 -19.36
CA LYS A 82 17.43 14.43 -19.36
C LYS A 82 18.55 13.52 -18.86
N PHE A 83 18.33 12.81 -17.75
CA PHE A 83 19.30 11.86 -17.21
C PHE A 83 19.57 10.68 -18.17
N SER A 84 18.52 10.17 -18.82
CA SER A 84 18.66 9.10 -19.82
C SER A 84 19.50 9.55 -21.02
N ARG A 85 19.34 10.79 -21.48
CA ARG A 85 20.11 11.37 -22.60
C ARG A 85 21.56 11.66 -22.25
N GLU A 86 21.85 12.00 -21.00
CA GLU A 86 23.22 12.25 -20.52
C GLU A 86 24.03 10.95 -20.30
N THR A 87 23.35 9.83 -20.09
CA THR A 87 23.99 8.51 -19.87
C THR A 87 24.24 7.76 -21.18
N ALA A 88 23.42 7.99 -22.22
CA ALA A 88 23.54 7.38 -23.56
C ALA A 88 24.83 7.67 -24.38
N PRO A 89 25.59 8.78 -24.19
CA PRO A 89 26.82 9.04 -24.95
C PRO A 89 28.02 8.19 -24.50
N LEU A 90 27.99 7.59 -23.30
CA LEU A 90 29.12 6.85 -22.74
C LEU A 90 29.20 5.38 -23.19
N GLU A 91 28.20 4.87 -23.89
CA GLU A 91 28.17 3.46 -24.36
C GLU A 91 28.58 3.26 -25.83
N ARG A 92 28.89 4.32 -26.60
CA ARG A 92 29.37 4.21 -27.99
C ARG A 92 30.86 4.47 -28.12
N LEU A 93 31.69 3.46 -27.86
CA LEU A 93 33.04 3.35 -28.42
C LEU A 93 33.11 2.12 -29.35
N PRO A 94 33.76 2.22 -30.53
CA PRO A 94 33.60 1.24 -31.59
C PRO A 94 34.51 0.01 -31.42
N SER A 95 33.91 -1.18 -31.54
CA SER A 95 34.63 -2.46 -31.69
C SER A 95 35.34 -2.50 -33.05
N GLN A 96 36.65 -2.25 -33.07
CA GLN A 96 37.46 -2.50 -34.27
C GLN A 96 37.65 -4.01 -34.47
N GLN A 97 37.14 -4.49 -35.60
CA GLN A 97 37.51 -5.74 -36.22
C GLN A 97 39.01 -5.71 -36.58
N LEU A 98 39.75 -6.77 -36.26
CA LEU A 98 40.98 -7.12 -36.96
C LEU A 98 40.87 -8.56 -37.47
N THR A 99 40.66 -8.65 -38.77
CA THR A 99 40.86 -9.85 -39.58
C THR A 99 42.35 -10.07 -39.87
N SER A 100 42.68 -11.35 -40.13
CA SER A 100 43.79 -11.82 -40.96
C SER A 100 45.17 -11.99 -40.30
N SER A 101 45.62 -13.25 -40.21
CA SER A 101 46.73 -13.73 -41.04
C SER A 101 46.79 -15.28 -41.04
N LYS A 102 47.08 -15.80 -42.22
CA LYS A 102 47.23 -17.20 -42.65
C LYS A 102 48.74 -17.54 -42.70
N GLU A 103 49.03 -18.84 -42.79
CA GLU A 103 50.30 -19.52 -43.13
C GLU A 103 51.13 -20.07 -41.95
N THR A 104 51.82 -21.22 -42.00
CA THR A 104 51.89 -22.45 -42.83
C THR A 104 52.90 -23.38 -42.10
N GLY A 105 52.71 -24.70 -42.09
CA GLY A 105 53.84 -25.65 -42.16
C GLY A 105 54.05 -26.64 -41.00
N GLY A 106 53.81 -27.94 -41.31
CA GLY A 106 54.56 -29.18 -40.96
C GLY A 106 54.96 -29.49 -39.50
N LEU A 107 55.23 -30.72 -39.05
CA LEU A 107 55.28 -32.07 -39.63
C LEU A 107 55.58 -33.06 -38.45
N LEU A 108 54.98 -34.25 -38.46
CA LEU A 108 55.33 -35.54 -37.80
C LEU A 108 55.64 -35.65 -36.27
N VAL A 109 55.02 -36.63 -35.59
CA VAL A 109 55.58 -37.98 -35.27
C VAL A 109 54.72 -38.68 -34.18
N SER A 110 54.45 -39.97 -34.40
CA SER A 110 54.15 -41.14 -33.53
C SER A 110 53.67 -40.94 -32.07
N GLY A 111 52.82 -41.80 -31.50
CA GLY A 111 52.36 -43.12 -31.89
C GLY A 111 51.86 -43.87 -30.65
N ASP A 112 51.05 -44.89 -30.92
CA ASP A 112 50.69 -46.06 -30.11
C ASP A 112 49.64 -46.03 -28.99
N ALA A 113 48.84 -47.08 -29.11
CA ALA A 113 47.68 -47.52 -28.36
C ALA A 113 48.01 -48.10 -26.98
N ASN A 114 47.06 -48.06 -26.04
CA ASN A 114 46.28 -49.24 -25.65
C ASN A 114 45.45 -49.01 -24.36
N VAL A 115 44.22 -49.56 -24.40
CA VAL A 115 43.53 -50.31 -23.33
C VAL A 115 43.11 -49.57 -22.05
N SER A 116 41.78 -49.48 -21.87
CA SER A 116 41.10 -49.29 -20.58
C SER A 116 41.30 -50.51 -19.66
N PRO A 117 41.35 -50.32 -18.33
CA PRO A 117 40.18 -50.71 -17.53
C PRO A 117 39.89 -49.83 -16.29
N TRP A 118 38.64 -49.93 -15.82
CA TRP A 118 38.03 -49.34 -14.62
C TRP A 118 38.88 -49.29 -13.33
N GLY A 119 38.65 -48.25 -12.51
CA GLY A 119 38.96 -48.31 -11.07
C GLY A 119 39.06 -46.97 -10.32
N ILE A 120 37.93 -46.47 -9.82
CA ILE A 120 37.67 -45.63 -8.62
C ILE A 120 38.85 -44.82 -8.02
N GLY A 121 38.69 -43.48 -7.99
CA GLY A 121 39.42 -42.60 -7.08
C GLY A 121 39.00 -41.13 -7.20
N ARG A 122 38.29 -40.60 -6.19
CA ARG A 122 38.09 -39.14 -6.02
C ARG A 122 39.45 -38.44 -5.93
N PRO A 123 39.56 -37.22 -6.47
CA PRO A 123 40.01 -36.14 -5.60
C PRO A 123 39.24 -34.83 -5.77
N ARG A 124 39.27 -34.09 -4.67
CA ARG A 124 38.72 -32.78 -4.38
C ARG A 124 39.65 -31.69 -4.93
N SER A 125 39.14 -30.74 -5.71
CA SER A 125 39.78 -29.44 -6.03
C SER A 125 38.69 -28.40 -6.32
N LYS A 126 38.46 -27.45 -5.39
CA LYS A 126 38.87 -26.03 -5.44
C LYS A 126 38.42 -25.29 -6.73
N PRO A 127 37.44 -24.35 -6.65
CA PRO A 127 37.22 -23.40 -7.73
C PRO A 127 38.27 -22.26 -7.68
N PRO A 128 38.70 -21.71 -8.82
CA PRO A 128 39.65 -20.60 -8.87
C PRO A 128 38.96 -19.26 -8.59
N ALA A 129 39.67 -18.43 -7.82
CA ALA A 129 39.34 -17.04 -7.59
C ALA A 129 39.81 -16.19 -8.79
N ILE A 130 38.91 -15.38 -9.35
CA ILE A 130 39.24 -14.26 -10.25
C ILE A 130 38.84 -12.99 -9.52
N SER A 131 39.83 -12.29 -8.96
CA SER A 131 39.69 -10.98 -8.32
C SER A 131 39.84 -9.88 -9.38
N GLY A 132 38.74 -9.22 -9.72
CA GLY A 132 38.71 -7.94 -10.43
C GLY A 132 38.25 -6.82 -9.49
N SER A 133 39.06 -5.77 -9.37
CA SER A 133 38.92 -4.67 -8.41
C SER A 133 37.71 -3.75 -8.70
N LEU A 134 36.65 -3.84 -7.89
CA LEU A 134 35.47 -2.95 -7.90
C LEU A 134 35.56 -1.77 -6.92
N LEU A 135 36.76 -1.50 -6.40
CA LEU A 135 37.00 -0.49 -5.36
C LEU A 135 36.75 0.99 -5.74
N PRO A 136 36.80 1.44 -7.01
CA PRO A 136 36.56 2.86 -7.31
C PRO A 136 35.07 3.23 -7.44
N VAL A 137 34.17 2.27 -7.69
CA VAL A 137 32.73 2.53 -7.88
C VAL A 137 32.01 2.65 -6.53
N ILE A 138 32.38 1.82 -5.55
CA ILE A 138 31.78 1.83 -4.19
C ILE A 138 32.12 3.13 -3.43
N LYS A 139 33.30 3.72 -3.68
CA LYS A 139 33.68 4.99 -3.05
C LYS A 139 32.86 6.18 -3.57
N ARG A 140 32.42 6.16 -4.83
CA ARG A 140 31.65 7.26 -5.44
C ARG A 140 30.17 7.23 -5.05
N THR A 141 29.56 6.05 -4.91
CA THR A 141 28.18 5.92 -4.41
C THR A 141 28.05 6.27 -2.93
N ALA A 142 29.05 5.96 -2.10
CA ALA A 142 29.06 6.35 -0.69
C ALA A 142 29.11 7.87 -0.49
N ALA A 143 29.87 8.60 -1.32
CA ALA A 143 29.98 10.06 -1.22
C ALA A 143 28.67 10.77 -1.59
N ILE A 144 27.96 10.28 -2.61
CA ILE A 144 26.65 10.83 -3.03
C ILE A 144 25.59 10.57 -1.95
N LEU A 145 25.57 9.36 -1.37
CA LEU A 145 24.64 9.02 -0.29
C LEU A 145 24.90 9.85 0.98
N LEU A 146 26.17 10.17 1.30
CA LEU A 146 26.50 11.05 2.41
C LEU A 146 26.08 12.51 2.16
N ALA A 147 26.24 13.02 0.94
CA ALA A 147 25.80 14.37 0.59
C ALA A 147 24.26 14.50 0.65
N VAL A 148 23.53 13.52 0.11
CA VAL A 148 22.06 13.48 0.18
C VAL A 148 21.58 13.32 1.62
N GLY A 149 22.23 12.44 2.40
CA GLY A 149 21.94 12.27 3.82
C GLY A 149 22.16 13.55 4.65
N ALA A 150 23.23 14.31 4.36
CA ALA A 150 23.52 15.58 5.03
C ALA A 150 22.48 16.66 4.70
N VAL A 151 22.04 16.76 3.45
CA VAL A 151 20.98 17.71 3.04
C VAL A 151 19.64 17.36 3.71
N ILE A 152 19.27 16.08 3.77
CA ILE A 152 18.05 15.63 4.45
C ILE A 152 18.11 15.94 5.96
N LEU A 153 19.28 15.74 6.60
CA LEU A 153 19.48 16.07 8.02
C LEU A 153 19.36 17.57 8.30
N ILE A 154 19.93 18.42 7.44
CA ILE A 154 19.86 19.88 7.61
C ILE A 154 18.43 20.40 7.44
N VAL A 155 17.65 19.86 6.50
CA VAL A 155 16.25 20.25 6.29
C VAL A 155 15.36 19.77 7.44
N SER A 156 15.52 18.51 7.90
CA SER A 156 14.77 17.95 9.03
C SER A 156 15.03 18.67 10.36
N GLN A 157 16.25 19.15 10.60
CA GLN A 157 16.57 19.92 11.81
C GLN A 157 15.89 21.29 11.84
N ARG A 158 15.64 21.93 10.68
CA ARG A 158 14.97 23.24 10.63
C ARG A 158 13.50 23.15 11.02
N ASP A 159 12.81 22.07 10.65
CA ASP A 159 11.41 21.86 11.00
C ASP A 159 11.22 21.54 12.49
N ASN A 160 12.16 20.80 13.10
CA ASN A 160 12.14 20.49 14.53
C ASN A 160 12.44 21.71 15.42
N ILE A 161 13.34 22.61 15.01
CA ILE A 161 13.63 23.84 15.77
C ILE A 161 12.45 24.82 15.71
N ALA A 162 11.74 24.90 14.57
CA ALA A 162 10.53 25.72 14.43
C ALA A 162 9.38 25.19 15.31
N ALA A 163 9.25 23.87 15.47
CA ALA A 163 8.28 23.25 16.37
C ALA A 163 8.61 23.50 17.86
N LEU A 164 9.88 23.42 18.25
CA LEU A 164 10.31 23.66 19.63
C LEU A 164 10.13 25.13 20.05
N ARG A 165 10.34 26.08 19.14
CA ARG A 165 10.16 27.52 19.41
C ARG A 165 8.68 27.89 19.65
N ARG A 166 7.75 27.17 19.02
CA ARG A 166 6.30 27.33 19.26
C ARG A 166 5.88 26.80 20.62
N LEU A 167 6.47 25.70 21.09
CA LEU A 167 6.23 25.14 22.43
C LEU A 167 6.78 26.03 23.55
N VAL A 168 7.95 26.64 23.36
CA VAL A 168 8.57 27.54 24.35
C VAL A 168 7.87 28.90 24.41
N SER A 169 7.27 29.38 23.31
CA SER A 169 6.55 30.66 23.29
C SER A 169 5.15 30.60 23.89
N SER A 170 4.62 29.40 24.18
CA SER A 170 3.31 29.19 24.84
C SER A 170 3.37 29.07 26.37
N GLN A 171 4.55 29.17 26.99
CA GLN A 171 4.69 29.30 28.45
C GLN A 171 5.07 30.73 28.82
N ALA A 172 4.08 31.59 29.02
CA ALA A 172 4.25 32.79 29.82
C ALA A 172 4.19 32.39 31.31
N PRO A 173 5.19 32.71 32.15
CA PRO A 173 5.09 32.53 33.59
C PRO A 173 4.38 33.74 34.18
N GLU A 174 3.10 33.60 34.52
CA GLU A 174 2.41 34.59 35.35
C GLU A 174 2.76 34.32 36.81
N ILE A 175 3.76 35.06 37.31
CA ILE A 175 4.08 35.13 38.74
C ILE A 175 3.81 36.56 39.23
N ALA A 176 3.07 36.60 40.34
CA ALA A 176 2.93 37.65 41.36
C ALA A 176 1.81 38.69 41.19
N LEU A 177 0.85 38.69 42.14
CA LEU A 177 1.00 39.53 43.34
C LEU A 177 0.05 39.08 44.47
N VAL A 178 0.63 38.77 45.63
CA VAL A 178 -0.05 38.68 46.94
C VAL A 178 0.02 40.05 47.61
N ALA A 179 -1.09 40.58 48.11
CA ALA A 179 -1.26 41.37 49.35
C ALA A 179 -2.73 41.86 49.49
N PRO A 180 -3.20 42.35 50.66
CA PRO A 180 -3.61 41.59 51.83
C PRO A 180 -5.12 41.76 52.18
N LYS A 181 -5.59 40.90 53.07
CA LYS A 181 -6.90 40.86 53.75
C LYS A 181 -7.29 42.22 54.37
N PRO A 182 -8.59 42.57 54.35
CA PRO A 182 -9.21 43.13 55.55
C PRO A 182 -10.30 42.20 56.06
N GLU A 183 -10.32 42.07 57.38
CA GLU A 183 -11.36 41.38 58.13
C GLU A 183 -12.66 42.16 58.02
N THR A 184 -13.74 41.47 57.63
CA THR A 184 -15.08 41.88 58.00
C THR A 184 -15.90 40.62 58.27
N THR A 185 -16.18 40.44 59.55
CA THR A 185 -17.06 39.44 60.13
C THR A 185 -18.49 39.66 59.62
N ILE A 186 -19.03 38.73 58.84
CA ILE A 186 -20.49 38.53 58.74
C ILE A 186 -20.76 37.04 58.85
N ALA A 187 -21.47 36.69 59.91
CA ALA A 187 -22.03 35.38 60.16
C ALA A 187 -23.28 35.14 59.29
N VAL A 188 -23.61 33.86 59.12
CA VAL A 188 -24.91 33.31 58.69
C VAL A 188 -25.17 33.30 57.17
N ALA A 189 -24.95 32.13 56.55
CA ALA A 189 -26.02 31.26 56.02
C ALA A 189 -25.39 30.22 55.10
N LYS A 190 -25.64 28.94 55.36
CA LYS A 190 -25.41 27.83 54.43
C LYS A 190 -26.25 28.08 53.17
N PRO A 191 -25.67 28.25 51.97
CA PRO A 191 -26.43 28.11 50.74
C PRO A 191 -26.51 26.61 50.45
N GLU A 192 -27.73 26.12 50.60
CA GLU A 192 -28.27 24.94 49.96
C GLU A 192 -27.59 24.64 48.63
N MET A 193 -27.06 23.43 48.51
CA MET A 193 -26.52 22.90 47.26
C MET A 193 -27.64 22.98 46.22
N VAL A 194 -27.54 23.93 45.29
CA VAL A 194 -28.28 23.85 44.04
C VAL A 194 -27.78 22.58 43.37
N THR A 195 -28.64 21.56 43.40
CA THR A 195 -28.41 20.30 42.70
C THR A 195 -28.36 20.68 41.22
N ALA A 196 -27.14 20.75 40.67
CA ALA A 196 -26.96 20.87 39.24
C ALA A 196 -27.67 19.65 38.63
N VAL A 197 -28.77 19.90 37.93
CA VAL A 197 -29.50 18.88 37.18
C VAL A 197 -28.48 18.29 36.21
N ALA A 198 -28.05 17.06 36.51
CA ALA A 198 -27.19 16.31 35.61
C ALA A 198 -27.88 16.27 34.24
N PRO A 199 -27.16 16.57 33.14
CA PRO A 199 -27.69 16.36 31.80
C PRO A 199 -28.25 14.94 31.71
N PRO A 200 -29.38 14.72 31.03
CA PRO A 200 -29.99 13.40 30.94
C PRO A 200 -28.91 12.40 30.51
N ALA A 201 -28.66 11.42 31.37
CA ALA A 201 -27.65 10.41 31.13
C ALA A 201 -27.95 9.78 29.78
N LYS A 202 -27.04 9.96 28.81
CA LYS A 202 -27.08 9.18 27.57
C LYS A 202 -27.24 7.72 27.97
N PRO A 203 -28.12 6.95 27.31
CA PRO A 203 -28.33 5.55 27.66
C PRO A 203 -26.96 4.86 27.74
N ALA A 204 -26.74 4.16 28.85
CA ALA A 204 -25.47 3.51 29.12
C ALA A 204 -25.20 2.50 28.01
N ARG A 205 -24.21 2.80 27.17
CA ARG A 205 -23.76 1.93 26.08
C ARG A 205 -23.21 0.63 26.68
N VAL A 206 -23.50 -0.49 26.04
CA VAL A 206 -23.01 -1.81 26.47
C VAL A 206 -21.49 -1.88 26.32
N LEU A 207 -20.81 -2.35 27.37
CA LEU A 207 -19.37 -2.55 27.43
C LEU A 207 -19.05 -4.05 27.55
N PRO A 208 -17.96 -4.54 26.94
CA PRO A 208 -17.54 -5.93 27.09
C PRO A 208 -17.11 -6.24 28.53
N THR A 209 -17.34 -7.47 28.97
CA THR A 209 -16.90 -8.00 30.27
C THR A 209 -15.59 -8.76 30.20
N ASP A 210 -15.23 -9.26 29.01
CA ASP A 210 -14.04 -10.07 28.76
C ASP A 210 -13.05 -9.34 27.86
N TYR A 211 -11.77 -9.64 28.02
CA TYR A 211 -10.73 -9.04 27.18
C TYR A 211 -10.89 -9.48 25.74
N GLY A 212 -10.84 -8.51 24.83
CA GLY A 212 -11.06 -8.77 23.41
C GLY A 212 -11.17 -7.49 22.61
N ILE A 213 -11.51 -7.66 21.34
CA ILE A 213 -11.82 -6.56 20.43
C ILE A 213 -13.20 -6.82 19.88
N TYR A 214 -14.06 -5.83 20.01
CA TYR A 214 -15.48 -5.95 19.72
C TYR A 214 -15.91 -4.88 18.74
N ALA A 215 -16.74 -5.25 17.78
CA ALA A 215 -17.53 -4.32 16.98
C ALA A 215 -18.84 -4.06 17.70
N LEU A 216 -19.27 -2.81 17.69
CA LEU A 216 -20.58 -2.39 18.13
C LEU A 216 -21.55 -2.58 16.97
N ILE A 217 -22.51 -3.50 17.10
CA ILE A 217 -23.56 -3.70 16.08
C ILE A 217 -24.62 -2.61 16.19
N ASP A 218 -25.02 -2.33 17.43
CA ASP A 218 -25.88 -1.24 17.86
C ASP A 218 -25.48 -0.82 19.28
N ASP A 219 -26.14 0.17 19.89
CA ASP A 219 -25.77 0.67 21.22
C ASP A 219 -25.94 -0.38 22.35
N GLN A 220 -26.48 -1.56 22.06
CA GLN A 220 -26.82 -2.62 23.01
C GLN A 220 -26.14 -3.97 22.76
N SER A 221 -25.50 -4.17 21.60
CA SER A 221 -24.94 -5.47 21.20
C SER A 221 -23.53 -5.34 20.63
N LEU A 222 -22.69 -6.32 21.01
CA LEU A 222 -21.28 -6.40 20.69
C LEU A 222 -20.99 -7.73 19.98
N ALA A 223 -20.11 -7.69 18.99
CA ALA A 223 -19.59 -8.88 18.32
C ALA A 223 -18.07 -8.90 18.37
N GLU A 224 -17.50 -9.98 18.88
CA GLU A 224 -16.04 -10.14 18.98
C GLU A 224 -15.40 -10.34 17.60
N LEU A 225 -14.28 -9.66 17.35
CA LEU A 225 -13.50 -9.79 16.14
C LEU A 225 -12.38 -10.82 16.29
N ASN A 226 -12.23 -11.63 15.25
CA ASN A 226 -11.17 -12.63 15.19
C ASN A 226 -9.90 -12.07 14.53
N ALA A 227 -8.76 -12.38 15.11
CA ALA A 227 -7.47 -12.07 14.51
C ALA A 227 -7.25 -12.89 13.24
N THR A 228 -6.71 -12.25 12.20
CA THR A 228 -6.41 -12.90 10.91
C THR A 228 -5.13 -13.72 10.90
N GLY A 229 -4.31 -13.61 11.95
CA GLY A 229 -2.97 -14.20 12.02
C GLY A 229 -1.91 -13.47 11.17
N ILE A 230 -2.29 -12.44 10.40
CA ILE A 230 -1.37 -11.62 9.62
C ILE A 230 -1.50 -10.12 9.97
N ALA A 231 -0.39 -9.40 9.85
CA ALA A 231 -0.38 -7.95 9.98
C ALA A 231 -0.85 -7.29 8.67
N ALA A 232 -1.48 -6.13 8.80
CA ALA A 232 -1.71 -5.27 7.66
C ALA A 232 -0.35 -4.84 7.10
N PRO A 233 -0.16 -4.87 5.76
CA PRO A 233 1.12 -4.53 5.17
C PRO A 233 1.45 -3.05 5.42
N ASP A 234 2.73 -2.66 5.37
CA ASP A 234 3.09 -1.24 5.31
C ASP A 234 2.33 -0.56 4.16
N ILE A 235 1.95 0.71 4.31
CA ILE A 235 1.14 1.43 3.30
C ILE A 235 1.80 1.48 1.90
N ARG A 236 3.13 1.31 1.83
CA ARG A 236 3.91 1.24 0.58
C ARG A 236 3.78 -0.11 -0.12
N ILE A 237 3.34 -1.15 0.58
CA ILE A 237 3.13 -2.48 0.04
C ILE A 237 1.64 -2.60 -0.31
N ALA A 238 1.35 -2.73 -1.61
CA ALA A 238 -0.02 -2.67 -2.13
C ALA A 238 -0.93 -3.80 -1.61
N ILE A 239 -0.36 -4.99 -1.37
CA ILE A 239 -1.11 -6.23 -1.11
C ILE A 239 -0.33 -7.10 -0.12
N SER A 240 -1.03 -7.68 0.86
CA SER A 240 -0.45 -8.63 1.82
C SER A 240 -0.26 -10.03 1.23
N ALA A 241 0.37 -10.91 2.01
CA ALA A 241 0.20 -12.35 1.81
C ALA A 241 -1.28 -12.74 1.94
N ALA A 242 -1.66 -13.84 1.28
CA ALA A 242 -3.01 -14.39 1.39
C ALA A 242 -3.26 -14.98 2.78
N PHE A 243 -4.48 -14.84 3.28
CA PHE A 243 -4.91 -15.40 4.56
C PHE A 243 -6.32 -15.99 4.47
N LYS A 244 -6.63 -16.92 5.37
CA LYS A 244 -7.98 -17.46 5.52
C LYS A 244 -8.83 -16.48 6.32
N LYS A 245 -9.89 -15.96 5.72
CA LYS A 245 -10.87 -15.08 6.35
C LYS A 245 -11.61 -15.87 7.45
N PRO A 246 -11.71 -15.33 8.67
CA PRO A 246 -12.66 -15.81 9.65
C PRO A 246 -14.11 -15.65 9.16
N ASP A 247 -15.02 -16.54 9.57
CA ASP A 247 -16.44 -16.44 9.18
C ASP A 247 -17.19 -15.33 9.91
N ARG A 248 -16.65 -14.81 11.02
CA ARG A 248 -17.32 -13.85 11.90
C ARG A 248 -16.36 -12.74 12.35
N PRO A 249 -16.89 -11.54 12.66
CA PRO A 249 -18.30 -11.16 12.73
C PRO A 249 -18.84 -10.52 11.44
N HIS A 250 -20.17 -10.65 11.27
CA HIS A 250 -20.98 -9.96 10.26
C HIS A 250 -21.63 -8.74 10.90
N LEU A 251 -21.48 -7.58 10.26
CA LEU A 251 -22.01 -6.30 10.71
C LEU A 251 -23.11 -5.85 9.75
N PRO A 252 -24.29 -5.44 10.25
CA PRO A 252 -25.45 -5.14 9.39
C PRO A 252 -25.32 -3.81 8.64
N ASN A 253 -24.37 -2.94 9.03
CA ASN A 253 -24.17 -1.63 8.43
C ASN A 253 -22.67 -1.24 8.40
N GLY A 254 -22.34 -0.27 7.56
CA GLY A 254 -20.96 0.21 7.37
C GLY A 254 -20.51 1.29 8.35
N ARG A 255 -21.38 1.77 9.26
CA ARG A 255 -21.05 2.74 10.31
C ARG A 255 -20.44 2.05 11.53
N VAL A 256 -19.26 1.51 11.32
CA VAL A 256 -18.59 0.66 12.29
C VAL A 256 -17.96 1.47 13.43
N LYS A 257 -18.10 0.95 14.65
CA LYS A 257 -17.40 1.40 15.86
C LYS A 257 -16.86 0.18 16.59
N PHE A 258 -15.70 0.32 17.22
CA PHE A 258 -15.07 -0.79 17.93
C PHE A 258 -14.75 -0.42 19.37
N ILE A 259 -14.75 -1.42 20.25
CA ILE A 259 -14.27 -1.34 21.62
C ILE A 259 -13.10 -2.30 21.73
N VAL A 260 -11.98 -1.78 22.24
CA VAL A 260 -10.81 -2.59 22.58
C VAL A 260 -10.76 -2.68 24.10
N PHE A 261 -10.83 -3.89 24.63
CA PHE A 261 -10.64 -4.16 26.06
C PHE A 261 -9.40 -5.03 26.24
N ARG A 262 -8.33 -4.47 26.80
CA ARG A 262 -7.04 -5.14 26.98
C ARG A 262 -6.41 -4.76 28.31
N ARG A 263 -5.74 -5.68 28.99
CA ARG A 263 -5.04 -5.38 30.26
C ARG A 263 -3.96 -4.29 30.12
N GLU A 264 -3.21 -4.32 29.03
CA GLU A 264 -2.09 -3.38 28.79
C GLU A 264 -2.53 -2.06 28.16
N ALA A 265 -3.85 -1.83 28.05
CA ALA A 265 -4.43 -0.66 27.44
C ALA A 265 -3.92 0.63 28.10
N ALA A 266 -4.01 0.74 29.42
CA ALA A 266 -3.72 1.97 30.19
C ALA A 266 -2.33 2.56 29.94
N ASN A 267 -1.37 1.71 29.51
CA ASN A 267 0.01 2.08 29.23
C ASN A 267 0.36 2.00 27.72
N ALA A 268 -0.62 1.70 26.87
CA ALA A 268 -0.42 1.65 25.44
C ALA A 268 -0.09 3.06 24.93
N GLY A 269 1.05 3.18 24.24
CA GLY A 269 1.41 4.41 23.53
C GLY A 269 0.38 4.78 22.47
N PRO A 270 0.55 5.91 21.77
CA PRO A 270 -0.38 6.36 20.74
C PRO A 270 -0.58 5.28 19.67
N MET A 271 -1.74 4.62 19.71
CA MET A 271 -2.08 3.51 18.82
C MET A 271 -2.74 4.06 17.56
N ARG A 272 -2.14 3.80 16.40
CA ARG A 272 -2.78 4.06 15.11
C ARG A 272 -3.79 2.95 14.85
N ALA A 273 -5.02 3.36 14.55
CA ALA A 273 -6.10 2.47 14.15
C ALA A 273 -6.55 2.83 12.74
N GLU A 274 -6.66 1.83 11.89
CA GLU A 274 -7.14 2.00 10.52
C GLU A 274 -7.93 0.78 10.09
N VAL A 275 -8.97 1.00 9.29
CA VAL A 275 -9.70 -0.10 8.66
C VAL A 275 -9.18 -0.26 7.24
N ARG A 276 -8.75 -1.47 6.89
CA ARG A 276 -8.25 -1.79 5.56
C ARG A 276 -9.20 -2.68 4.78
N VAL A 277 -9.19 -2.48 3.47
CA VAL A 277 -9.98 -3.27 2.53
C VAL A 277 -9.36 -4.66 2.37
N VAL A 278 -10.19 -5.69 2.46
CA VAL A 278 -9.81 -7.06 2.08
C VAL A 278 -10.38 -7.35 0.70
N ALA A 279 -9.56 -7.91 -0.18
CA ALA A 279 -9.97 -8.29 -1.51
C ALA A 279 -9.86 -9.80 -1.72
N LYS A 280 -10.78 -10.36 -2.50
CA LYS A 280 -10.66 -11.71 -3.04
C LYS A 280 -9.88 -11.69 -4.33
N VAL A 281 -9.08 -12.72 -4.52
CA VAL A 281 -8.50 -13.00 -5.83
C VAL A 281 -9.52 -13.85 -6.59
N ALA A 282 -10.31 -13.21 -7.45
CA ALA A 282 -11.38 -13.86 -8.19
C ALA A 282 -10.85 -14.77 -9.30
N ARG A 283 -9.74 -14.37 -9.93
CA ARG A 283 -9.12 -15.12 -11.04
C ARG A 283 -7.61 -15.10 -10.93
N GLU A 284 -6.99 -16.22 -11.27
CA GLU A 284 -5.56 -16.33 -11.48
C GLU A 284 -5.26 -16.67 -12.95
N TYR A 285 -4.27 -15.98 -13.51
CA TYR A 285 -3.66 -16.21 -14.80
C TYR A 285 -2.19 -16.59 -14.60
N SER A 286 -1.87 -17.87 -14.79
CA SER A 286 -0.52 -18.41 -14.76
C SER A 286 -0.35 -19.40 -15.90
N ASN A 287 0.88 -19.87 -16.14
CA ASN A 287 1.16 -20.88 -17.16
C ASN A 287 0.32 -22.16 -16.96
N ASP A 288 -0.03 -22.48 -15.70
CA ASP A 288 -0.81 -23.67 -15.33
C ASP A 288 -2.29 -23.37 -15.04
N ALA A 289 -2.66 -22.11 -14.83
CA ALA A 289 -4.02 -21.68 -14.51
C ALA A 289 -4.44 -20.49 -15.39
N ALA A 290 -5.14 -20.75 -16.51
CA ALA A 290 -5.68 -19.71 -17.38
C ALA A 290 -7.04 -19.19 -16.90
N GLY A 291 -7.04 -18.22 -15.97
CA GLY A 291 -8.25 -17.55 -15.49
C GLY A 291 -9.09 -18.36 -14.51
N LYS A 292 -8.51 -19.40 -13.91
CA LYS A 292 -9.18 -20.25 -12.91
C LYS A 292 -9.26 -19.53 -11.57
N THR A 293 -10.24 -19.89 -10.75
CA THR A 293 -10.27 -19.47 -9.35
C THR A 293 -9.04 -20.02 -8.63
N PRO A 294 -8.25 -19.19 -7.94
CA PRO A 294 -7.07 -19.67 -7.23
C PRO A 294 -7.43 -20.68 -6.14
N GLY A 295 -6.49 -21.59 -5.83
CA GLY A 295 -6.66 -22.54 -4.74
C GLY A 295 -6.90 -21.81 -3.41
N GLY A 296 -7.93 -22.25 -2.66
CA GLY A 296 -8.36 -21.63 -1.40
C GLY A 296 -9.80 -21.14 -1.39
N GLY A 297 -10.45 -21.02 -2.55
CA GLY A 297 -11.88 -20.69 -2.65
C GLY A 297 -12.22 -19.29 -2.13
N ASP A 298 -13.47 -19.11 -1.75
CA ASP A 298 -14.04 -17.81 -1.34
C ASP A 298 -13.57 -17.35 0.05
N ASP A 299 -12.92 -18.24 0.79
CA ASP A 299 -12.45 -18.02 2.16
C ASP A 299 -11.07 -17.37 2.20
N VAL A 300 -10.36 -17.28 1.07
CA VAL A 300 -9.02 -16.68 1.03
C VAL A 300 -9.08 -15.23 0.56
N GLY A 301 -8.51 -14.34 1.38
CA GLY A 301 -8.43 -12.91 1.11
C GLY A 301 -7.00 -12.38 1.14
N VAL A 302 -6.81 -11.17 0.62
CA VAL A 302 -5.60 -10.36 0.76
C VAL A 302 -5.97 -8.98 1.28
N ILE A 303 -5.14 -8.42 2.17
CA ILE A 303 -5.31 -7.06 2.69
C ILE A 303 -4.69 -6.08 1.68
N ARG A 304 -5.48 -5.09 1.26
CA ARG A 304 -5.06 -4.00 0.37
C ARG A 304 -4.43 -2.86 1.16
N ASN A 305 -3.69 -1.99 0.48
CA ASN A 305 -3.16 -0.75 1.07
C ASN A 305 -4.19 0.40 1.17
N PHE A 306 -5.45 0.17 0.79
CA PHE A 306 -6.53 1.14 1.02
C PHE A 306 -6.91 1.15 2.49
N ALA A 307 -6.79 2.31 3.12
CA ALA A 307 -7.04 2.49 4.54
C ALA A 307 -8.04 3.62 4.79
N TYR A 308 -9.01 3.37 5.66
CA TYR A 308 -9.87 4.37 6.27
C TYR A 308 -9.29 4.72 7.64
N PRO A 309 -9.02 6.00 7.93
CA PRO A 309 -8.40 6.41 9.19
C PRO A 309 -9.42 6.34 10.34
N PHE A 310 -9.04 5.72 11.46
CA PHE A 310 -9.84 5.68 12.68
C PHE A 310 -9.10 6.38 13.83
N ARG A 311 -9.86 6.94 14.76
CA ARG A 311 -9.33 7.57 15.98
C ARG A 311 -9.62 6.69 17.18
N VAL A 312 -8.65 6.68 18.10
CA VAL A 312 -8.74 5.97 19.37
C VAL A 312 -9.04 6.98 20.47
N ALA A 313 -10.03 6.69 21.31
CA ALA A 313 -10.40 7.52 22.46
C ALA A 313 -10.56 6.65 23.72
N PRO A 314 -10.05 7.10 24.88
CA PRO A 314 -10.28 6.42 26.16
C PRO A 314 -11.76 6.43 26.54
N ILE A 315 -12.24 5.31 27.08
CA ILE A 315 -13.55 5.26 27.72
C ILE A 315 -13.41 5.78 29.15
N PRO A 316 -14.18 6.80 29.57
CA PRO A 316 -14.10 7.32 30.93
C PRO A 316 -14.38 6.24 31.98
N ALA A 317 -13.65 6.29 33.10
CA ALA A 317 -13.75 5.37 34.22
C ALA A 317 -13.33 3.90 33.96
N THR A 318 -12.92 3.54 32.73
CA THR A 318 -12.39 2.21 32.39
C THR A 318 -11.01 2.33 31.74
N PRO A 319 -9.91 2.37 32.53
CA PRO A 319 -8.57 2.64 32.00
C PRO A 319 -8.07 1.55 31.03
N GLU A 320 -8.70 0.38 31.03
CA GLU A 320 -8.36 -0.75 30.17
C GLU A 320 -9.13 -0.79 28.83
N MET A 321 -10.01 0.19 28.60
CA MET A 321 -10.91 0.22 27.44
C MET A 321 -10.76 1.47 26.58
N TYR A 322 -10.77 1.27 25.27
CA TYR A 322 -10.80 2.35 24.28
C TYR A 322 -11.89 2.15 23.25
N ASP A 323 -12.50 3.25 22.85
CA ASP A 323 -13.32 3.34 21.66
C ASP A 323 -12.46 3.62 20.43
N ILE A 324 -12.81 2.97 19.33
CA ILE A 324 -12.24 3.24 18.01
C ILE A 324 -13.40 3.59 17.08
N HIS A 325 -13.36 4.82 16.55
CA HIS A 325 -14.40 5.35 15.67
C HIS A 325 -13.78 5.96 14.42
N ALA A 326 -14.57 6.00 13.34
CA ALA A 326 -14.14 6.59 12.09
C ALA A 326 -13.70 8.05 12.31
N SER A 327 -12.60 8.45 11.69
CA SER A 327 -12.14 9.85 11.78
C SER A 327 -13.12 10.82 11.14
N ASP A 328 -13.84 10.34 10.12
CA ASP A 328 -14.96 11.00 9.47
C ASP A 328 -16.27 10.40 10.01
N PRO A 329 -17.11 11.19 10.73
CA PRO A 329 -18.38 10.72 11.27
C PRO A 329 -19.40 10.24 10.23
N GLU A 330 -19.28 10.73 8.99
CA GLU A 330 -20.18 10.39 7.89
C GLU A 330 -19.69 9.17 7.09
N LEU A 331 -18.55 8.57 7.49
CA LEU A 331 -18.02 7.40 6.83
C LEU A 331 -18.99 6.22 6.97
N ASP A 332 -19.47 5.75 5.82
CA ASP A 332 -20.22 4.51 5.69
C ASP A 332 -19.43 3.54 4.80
N LEU A 333 -18.95 2.44 5.38
CA LEU A 333 -18.19 1.44 4.64
C LEU A 333 -19.12 0.71 3.66
N PRO A 334 -18.76 0.60 2.37
CA PRO A 334 -19.50 -0.23 1.43
C PRO A 334 -19.58 -1.68 1.92
N PRO A 335 -20.62 -2.44 1.55
CA PRO A 335 -20.68 -3.86 1.86
C PRO A 335 -19.43 -4.62 1.40
N GLY A 336 -18.98 -5.56 2.24
CA GLY A 336 -17.89 -6.48 1.95
C GLY A 336 -16.87 -6.66 3.07
N HIS A 337 -15.63 -6.95 2.73
CA HIS A 337 -14.63 -7.52 3.62
C HIS A 337 -13.58 -6.49 4.07
N TYR A 338 -13.32 -6.48 5.38
CA TYR A 338 -12.42 -5.50 5.99
C TYR A 338 -11.58 -6.13 7.10
N VAL A 339 -10.51 -5.43 7.45
CA VAL A 339 -9.77 -5.67 8.69
C VAL A 339 -9.59 -4.37 9.47
N LEU A 340 -9.79 -4.42 10.78
CA LEU A 340 -9.31 -3.40 11.70
C LEU A 340 -7.84 -3.69 12.01
N SER A 341 -6.95 -2.80 11.59
CA SER A 341 -5.52 -2.87 11.89
C SER A 341 -5.20 -2.09 13.16
N LEU A 342 -4.61 -2.79 14.13
CA LEU A 342 -4.17 -2.26 15.41
C LEU A 342 -2.72 -2.67 15.66
N GLY A 343 -1.80 -1.75 15.39
CA GLY A 343 -0.36 -2.03 15.48
C GLY A 343 0.06 -3.16 14.54
N THR A 344 0.54 -4.26 15.11
CA THR A 344 1.02 -5.43 14.35
C THR A 344 -0.04 -6.50 14.11
N GLN A 345 -1.27 -6.29 14.56
CA GLN A 345 -2.36 -7.26 14.43
C GLN A 345 -3.49 -6.70 13.56
N SER A 346 -4.21 -7.60 12.89
CA SER A 346 -5.37 -7.27 12.07
C SER A 346 -6.54 -8.19 12.41
N TYR A 347 -7.71 -7.58 12.54
CA TYR A 347 -8.93 -8.22 13.02
C TYR A 347 -9.99 -8.15 11.93
N TYR A 348 -10.48 -9.31 11.49
CA TYR A 348 -11.41 -9.38 10.37
C TYR A 348 -12.84 -9.04 10.81
N PHE A 349 -13.59 -8.42 9.91
CA PHE A 349 -15.05 -8.32 9.96
C PHE A 349 -15.61 -8.17 8.54
N GLN A 350 -16.90 -8.44 8.41
CA GLN A 350 -17.65 -8.26 7.17
C GLN A 350 -18.78 -7.27 7.38
N VAL A 351 -18.99 -6.36 6.44
CA VAL A 351 -20.20 -5.54 6.34
C VAL A 351 -21.16 -6.25 5.38
N ASP A 352 -22.35 -6.55 5.84
CA ASP A 352 -23.34 -7.30 5.07
C ASP A 352 -23.88 -6.48 3.88
N GLY A 353 -24.31 -7.21 2.86
CA GLY A 353 -24.84 -6.65 1.61
C GLY A 353 -24.05 -7.10 0.38
N GLN A 354 -24.48 -6.61 -0.79
CA GLN A 354 -23.85 -6.98 -2.06
C GLN A 354 -22.53 -6.22 -2.26
N ILE A 355 -21.43 -6.96 -2.45
CA ILE A 355 -20.11 -6.37 -2.73
C ILE A 355 -20.12 -5.74 -4.11
N THR A 356 -20.02 -4.41 -4.15
CA THR A 356 -20.02 -3.62 -5.39
C THR A 356 -18.73 -2.83 -5.59
N ASP A 357 -17.88 -2.77 -4.56
CA ASP A 357 -16.62 -2.03 -4.59
C ASP A 357 -15.54 -2.82 -5.36
N PRO A 358 -15.03 -2.31 -6.50
CA PRO A 358 -13.99 -2.99 -7.27
C PRO A 358 -12.67 -3.16 -6.50
N ARG A 359 -12.44 -2.38 -5.44
CA ARG A 359 -11.24 -2.52 -4.57
C ARG A 359 -11.21 -3.84 -3.81
N GLN A 360 -12.35 -4.52 -3.69
CA GLN A 360 -12.50 -5.81 -3.01
C GLN A 360 -12.38 -7.02 -3.95
N CYS A 361 -12.11 -6.79 -5.23
CA CYS A 361 -11.97 -7.86 -6.22
C CYS A 361 -10.66 -7.69 -7.00
N LEU A 362 -9.87 -8.77 -7.09
CA LEU A 362 -8.60 -8.80 -7.80
C LEU A 362 -8.52 -9.94 -8.81
N GLU A 363 -7.84 -9.63 -9.91
CA GLU A 363 -7.30 -10.60 -10.86
C GLU A 363 -5.79 -10.67 -10.64
N ARG A 364 -5.27 -11.90 -10.47
CA ARG A 364 -3.85 -12.18 -10.24
C ARG A 364 -3.24 -12.72 -11.52
N VAL A 365 -2.08 -12.19 -11.91
CA VAL A 365 -1.25 -12.75 -12.99
C VAL A 365 0.07 -13.20 -12.40
N VAL A 366 0.37 -14.49 -12.49
CA VAL A 366 1.63 -15.08 -12.03
C VAL A 366 2.52 -15.31 -13.25
N ALA A 367 3.55 -14.46 -13.39
CA ALA A 367 4.55 -14.54 -14.44
C ALA A 367 5.91 -14.98 -13.87
N THR A 368 6.85 -15.34 -14.74
CA THR A 368 8.22 -15.70 -14.34
C THR A 368 8.95 -14.55 -13.64
N THR A 369 8.59 -13.30 -13.95
CA THR A 369 9.18 -12.10 -13.35
C THR A 369 8.50 -11.69 -12.04
N GLY A 370 7.39 -12.31 -11.65
CA GLY A 370 6.67 -12.01 -10.42
C GLY A 370 5.14 -12.08 -10.55
N THR A 371 4.47 -11.69 -9.47
CA THR A 371 3.01 -11.70 -9.36
C THR A 371 2.46 -10.28 -9.47
N PHE A 372 1.52 -10.09 -10.39
CA PHE A 372 0.83 -8.83 -10.62
C PHE A 372 -0.63 -8.94 -10.26
N TYR A 373 -1.24 -7.82 -9.88
CA TYR A 373 -2.64 -7.76 -9.49
C TYR A 373 -3.32 -6.58 -10.17
N ALA A 374 -4.51 -6.82 -10.71
CA ALA A 374 -5.39 -5.81 -11.27
C ALA A 374 -6.74 -5.84 -10.55
N PRO A 375 -7.44 -4.71 -10.39
CA PRO A 375 -8.82 -4.71 -9.93
C PRO A 375 -9.71 -5.43 -10.96
N CYS A 376 -10.74 -6.11 -10.49
CA CYS A 376 -11.73 -6.71 -11.40
C CYS A 376 -12.51 -5.61 -12.14
N LYS A 377 -12.90 -5.89 -13.40
CA LYS A 377 -13.78 -4.99 -14.17
C LYS A 377 -15.16 -4.83 -13.52
N ASN A 378 -15.67 -5.91 -12.93
CA ASN A 378 -16.96 -5.93 -12.24
C ASN A 378 -16.82 -6.61 -10.88
N ALA A 379 -17.10 -5.87 -9.80
CA ALA A 379 -17.11 -6.41 -8.43
C ALA A 379 -18.27 -7.38 -8.17
N ARG A 380 -19.36 -7.28 -8.95
CA ARG A 380 -20.55 -8.16 -8.87
C ARG A 380 -20.27 -9.65 -9.14
N THR A 381 -19.05 -9.98 -9.55
CA THR A 381 -18.63 -11.38 -9.79
C THR A 381 -18.16 -12.07 -8.51
N TYR A 382 -18.50 -11.50 -7.35
CA TYR A 382 -18.28 -12.09 -6.03
C TYR A 382 -19.46 -12.95 -5.61
#